data_AF-A0A0C3RMU2-F1
#
_entry.id   AF-A0A0C3RMU2-F1
#
_cell.length_a   1.000
_cell.length_b   1.000
_cell.length_c   1.000
_cell.angle_alpha   90.00
_cell.angle_beta   90.00
_cell.angle_gamma   90.00
#
_symmetry.space_group_name_H-M   'P 1'
#
loop_
_entity.id
_entity.type
_entity.pdbx_description
1 polymer ?
#
loop_
_entity_poly.entity_id
_entity_poly.type
_entity_poly.pdbx_seq_one_letter_code
_entity_poly.pdbx_strand_id
1 'polypeptide(L)'
;MSQSKILKRKRLFSYWGMFLGVLCVSFGGGVGYAQDALLSAKNDYIACRKQPCVDVAGSEWSEKHPNGVGISVAMGTQPGITDDQIKTVLTRDFKKVGMTNIKFFFEQNDAPATGISFHIRGGTTELFLIDNVREQVAVIAKRAANTNPLFQ
;
A
#
# COMPACT_ATOMS: atom_id res chain seq x y z
N MET A 1 71.20 -8.91 -24.93
CA MET A 1 71.86 -9.36 -26.16
C MET A 1 71.64 -10.88 -26.28
N SER A 2 71.14 -11.36 -27.41
CA SER A 2 70.90 -12.77 -27.81
C SER A 2 69.73 -13.51 -27.11
N GLN A 3 68.54 -13.67 -27.68
CA GLN A 3 68.11 -14.55 -28.80
C GLN A 3 68.38 -16.07 -28.59
N SER A 4 67.27 -16.81 -28.39
CA SER A 4 66.80 -17.87 -29.32
C SER A 4 66.67 -19.32 -28.80
N LYS A 5 65.60 -19.95 -29.33
CA LYS A 5 65.34 -21.39 -29.63
C LYS A 5 64.62 -22.20 -28.53
N ILE A 6 63.34 -22.60 -28.64
CA ILE A 6 62.53 -23.29 -29.68
C ILE A 6 62.72 -24.84 -29.69
N LEU A 7 61.55 -25.53 -29.59
CA LEU A 7 61.23 -26.94 -29.94
C LEU A 7 61.71 -28.05 -28.96
N LYS A 8 60.92 -29.07 -28.57
CA LYS A 8 60.10 -29.98 -29.40
C LYS A 8 59.21 -30.92 -28.53
N ARG A 9 57.99 -31.18 -29.02
CA ARG A 9 57.18 -32.43 -29.01
C ARG A 9 56.89 -33.15 -27.68
N LYS A 10 55.64 -33.22 -27.20
CA LYS A 10 54.43 -33.97 -27.68
C LYS A 10 54.39 -35.46 -27.30
N ARG A 11 53.43 -35.73 -26.37
CA ARG A 11 52.46 -36.85 -26.26
C ARG A 11 52.94 -38.26 -25.93
N LEU A 12 52.35 -38.83 -24.87
CA LEU A 12 51.58 -40.10 -24.81
C LEU A 12 51.08 -40.26 -23.35
N PHE A 13 49.80 -40.06 -23.04
CA PHE A 13 48.63 -40.96 -23.12
C PHE A 13 48.39 -41.81 -21.86
N SER A 14 47.09 -41.86 -21.50
CA SER A 14 46.37 -42.80 -20.61
C SER A 14 46.30 -42.48 -19.11
N TYR A 15 45.18 -42.65 -18.41
CA TYR A 15 43.74 -42.73 -18.74
C TYR A 15 43.04 -42.82 -17.36
N TRP A 16 41.86 -42.21 -17.22
CA TRP A 16 40.80 -42.48 -16.23
C TRP A 16 40.88 -41.90 -14.80
N GLY A 17 39.83 -41.14 -14.50
CA GLY A 17 39.51 -40.52 -13.21
C GLY A 17 38.36 -39.53 -13.40
N MET A 18 37.17 -40.07 -13.67
CA MET A 18 35.93 -39.42 -14.06
C MET A 18 35.28 -38.62 -12.89
N PHE A 19 34.45 -37.62 -13.24
CA PHE A 19 33.39 -37.00 -12.42
C PHE A 19 33.76 -36.02 -11.28
N LEU A 20 33.58 -34.72 -11.51
CA LEU A 20 32.38 -33.98 -11.06
C LEU A 20 32.39 -32.58 -11.68
N GLY A 21 31.52 -32.36 -12.67
CA GLY A 21 31.17 -31.02 -13.11
C GLY A 21 30.03 -30.48 -12.25
N VAL A 22 30.16 -29.24 -11.79
CA VAL A 22 29.01 -28.37 -11.55
C VAL A 22 29.32 -27.02 -12.17
N LEU A 23 28.82 -26.86 -13.39
CA LEU A 23 28.46 -25.58 -13.98
C LEU A 23 27.41 -24.93 -13.08
N CYS A 24 27.73 -23.81 -12.44
CA CYS A 24 26.72 -22.87 -11.95
C CYS A 24 26.54 -21.77 -13.01
N VAL A 25 25.74 -22.07 -14.04
CA VAL A 25 25.10 -21.06 -14.88
C VAL A 25 23.61 -21.18 -14.63
N SER A 26 23.07 -20.25 -13.84
CA SER A 26 21.69 -19.70 -13.94
C SER A 26 21.32 -19.04 -12.61
N PHE A 27 21.08 -17.74 -12.63
CA PHE A 27 19.74 -17.16 -12.43
C PHE A 27 19.88 -15.64 -12.45
N GLY A 28 19.59 -15.04 -13.61
CA GLY A 28 19.00 -13.72 -13.62
C GLY A 28 17.66 -13.82 -12.89
N GLY A 29 17.50 -13.03 -11.84
CA GLY A 29 16.29 -12.99 -11.03
C GLY A 29 16.29 -11.68 -10.29
N GLY A 30 15.51 -10.72 -10.79
CA GLY A 30 15.30 -9.44 -10.14
C GLY A 30 14.73 -9.65 -8.74
N VAL A 31 15.37 -9.05 -7.75
CA VAL A 31 14.80 -8.81 -6.42
C VAL A 31 15.21 -7.42 -5.96
N GLY A 32 14.95 -6.42 -6.81
CA GLY A 32 14.62 -5.10 -6.32
C GLY A 32 13.12 -5.12 -6.06
N TYR A 33 12.69 -5.61 -4.90
CA TYR A 33 11.32 -5.45 -4.46
C TYR A 33 10.98 -3.97 -4.56
N ALA A 34 9.98 -3.65 -5.37
CA ALA A 34 9.31 -2.37 -5.30
C ALA A 34 8.77 -2.22 -3.88
N GLN A 35 9.53 -1.52 -3.02
CA GLN A 35 8.91 -0.74 -1.97
C GLN A 35 8.07 0.31 -2.71
N ASP A 36 6.81 -0.05 -2.97
CA ASP A 36 5.76 0.96 -3.10
C ASP A 36 5.99 1.93 -1.95
N ALA A 37 6.42 3.15 -2.25
CA ALA A 37 6.71 4.15 -1.23
C ALA A 37 5.44 4.34 -0.40
N LEU A 38 5.45 3.78 0.82
CA LEU A 38 4.32 3.89 1.74
C LEU A 38 4.05 5.38 1.96
N LEU A 39 2.80 5.78 1.75
CA LEU A 39 2.37 7.15 2.03
C LEU A 39 2.33 7.34 3.54
N SER A 40 3.07 8.34 4.04
CA SER A 40 3.09 8.65 5.47
C SER A 40 1.73 9.19 5.94
N ALA A 41 1.18 8.60 7.00
CA ALA A 41 -0.06 8.98 7.66
C ALA A 41 0.15 9.97 8.84
N LYS A 42 1.39 10.19 9.27
CA LYS A 42 1.72 11.02 10.45
C LYS A 42 1.06 12.41 10.47
N ASN A 43 0.94 13.07 9.32
CA ASN A 43 0.34 14.40 9.21
C ASN A 43 -1.19 14.40 9.15
N ASP A 44 -1.79 13.22 9.01
CA ASP A 44 -3.25 13.05 8.94
C ASP A 44 -3.84 12.70 10.32
N TYR A 45 -3.00 12.50 11.33
CA TYR A 45 -3.44 12.34 12.71
C TYR A 45 -4.00 13.65 13.26
N ILE A 46 -5.18 13.56 13.85
CA ILE A 46 -5.83 14.70 14.49
C ILE A 46 -5.82 14.55 16.01
N ALA A 47 -5.63 15.66 16.72
CA ALA A 47 -5.71 15.71 18.17
C ALA A 47 -7.13 16.10 18.59
N CYS A 48 -7.73 15.32 19.49
CA CYS A 48 -9.12 15.50 19.87
C CYS A 48 -9.34 15.58 21.36
N ARG A 49 -10.30 16.44 21.75
CA ARG A 49 -10.73 16.58 23.15
C ARG A 49 -11.67 15.45 23.59
N LYS A 50 -12.45 14.88 22.66
CA LYS A 50 -13.39 13.78 22.89
C LYS A 50 -13.40 12.85 21.66
N GLN A 51 -13.31 11.55 21.87
CA GLN A 51 -13.23 10.52 20.81
C GLN A 51 -14.56 9.75 20.66
N PRO A 52 -14.84 9.16 19.48
CA PRO A 52 -14.14 9.35 18.21
C PRO A 52 -14.51 10.70 17.56
N CYS A 53 -13.53 11.46 17.11
CA CYS A 53 -13.74 12.80 16.51
C CYS A 53 -13.43 12.83 15.01
N VAL A 54 -12.75 11.79 14.51
CA VAL A 54 -12.41 11.66 13.08
C VAL A 54 -13.65 11.72 12.22
N ASP A 55 -14.77 11.16 12.69
CA ASP A 55 -16.04 11.19 11.95
C ASP A 55 -16.57 12.61 11.73
N VAL A 56 -16.40 13.50 12.72
CA VAL A 56 -16.78 14.92 12.59
C VAL A 56 -15.87 15.61 11.58
N ALA A 57 -14.55 15.41 11.69
CA ALA A 57 -13.58 16.01 10.78
C ALA A 57 -13.78 15.53 9.32
N GLY A 58 -14.06 14.23 9.14
CA GLY A 58 -14.38 13.63 7.85
C GLY A 58 -15.64 14.22 7.24
N SER A 59 -16.70 14.35 8.05
CA SER A 59 -17.98 14.93 7.62
C SER A 59 -17.80 16.39 7.22
N GLU A 60 -17.24 17.24 8.09
CA GLU A 60 -17.01 18.66 7.82
C GLU A 60 -16.14 18.90 6.58
N TRP A 61 -15.13 18.07 6.36
CA TRP A 61 -14.31 18.17 5.15
C TRP A 61 -15.10 17.77 3.91
N SER A 62 -15.86 16.67 3.97
CA SER A 62 -16.62 16.16 2.83
C SER A 62 -17.79 17.05 2.42
N GLU A 63 -18.39 17.82 3.34
CA GLU A 63 -19.37 18.88 3.01
C GLU A 63 -18.76 19.94 2.09
N LYS A 64 -17.53 20.34 2.39
CA LYS A 64 -16.78 21.34 1.60
C LYS A 64 -16.20 20.75 0.31
N HIS A 65 -16.16 19.42 0.20
CA HIS A 65 -15.63 18.68 -0.95
C HIS A 65 -16.67 17.65 -1.43
N PRO A 66 -17.81 18.09 -2.01
CA PRO A 66 -18.98 17.25 -2.26
C PRO A 66 -18.77 16.12 -3.28
N ASN A 67 -17.67 16.16 -4.03
CA ASN A 67 -17.23 15.12 -4.98
C ASN A 67 -15.96 14.38 -4.50
N GLY A 68 -15.66 14.49 -3.21
CA GLY A 68 -14.54 13.81 -2.55
C GLY A 68 -15.01 12.82 -1.48
N VAL A 69 -14.06 12.05 -0.96
CA VAL A 69 -14.30 11.08 0.11
C VAL A 69 -13.42 11.42 1.31
N GLY A 70 -14.03 11.79 2.42
CA GLY A 70 -13.36 11.80 3.72
C GLY A 70 -13.24 10.37 4.24
N ILE A 71 -12.09 10.00 4.77
CA ILE A 71 -11.81 8.65 5.27
C ILE A 71 -11.37 8.77 6.71
N SER A 72 -12.24 8.38 7.63
CA SER A 72 -11.96 8.38 9.07
C SER A 72 -11.42 7.02 9.45
N VAL A 73 -10.28 7.01 10.14
CA VAL A 73 -9.60 5.80 10.58
C VAL A 73 -9.35 5.90 12.08
N ALA A 74 -10.11 5.12 12.83
CA ALA A 74 -9.92 4.92 14.26
C ALA A 74 -8.96 3.72 14.43
N MET A 75 -7.68 3.98 14.67
CA MET A 75 -6.66 2.95 14.83
C MET A 75 -6.86 2.20 16.15
N GLY A 76 -6.93 0.87 16.11
CA GLY A 76 -7.02 0.07 17.32
C GLY A 76 -5.75 0.10 18.17
N THR A 77 -5.81 -0.37 19.41
CA THR A 77 -4.65 -0.47 20.32
C THR A 77 -3.66 -1.56 19.91
N GLN A 78 -4.09 -2.55 19.12
CA GLN A 78 -3.27 -3.63 18.58
C GLN A 78 -3.55 -3.83 17.09
N PRO A 79 -3.17 -2.86 16.24
CA PRO A 79 -3.54 -2.92 14.84
C PRO A 79 -2.67 -3.96 14.12
N GLY A 80 -3.31 -4.93 13.45
CA GLY A 80 -2.62 -5.91 12.59
C GLY A 80 -2.06 -5.31 11.30
N ILE A 81 -2.43 -4.07 10.96
CA ILE A 81 -2.01 -3.31 9.78
C ILE A 81 -1.68 -1.88 10.21
N THR A 82 -0.59 -1.31 9.69
CA THR A 82 -0.20 0.07 10.02
C THR A 82 -1.08 1.11 9.32
N ASP A 83 -1.14 2.30 9.91
CA ASP A 83 -1.75 3.51 9.34
C ASP A 83 -1.22 3.83 7.93
N ASP A 84 0.10 3.77 7.73
CA ASP A 84 0.75 3.97 6.42
C ASP A 84 0.29 2.93 5.37
N GLN A 85 0.12 1.67 5.79
CA GLN A 85 -0.38 0.61 4.93
C GLN A 85 -1.84 0.84 4.55
N ILE A 86 -2.69 1.24 5.51
CA ILE A 86 -4.09 1.59 5.26
C ILE A 86 -4.16 2.74 4.25
N LYS A 87 -3.43 3.82 4.50
CA LYS A 87 -3.39 4.99 3.62
C LYS A 87 -2.96 4.61 2.21
N THR A 88 -1.88 3.84 2.10
CA THR A 88 -1.33 3.41 0.80
C THR A 88 -2.32 2.54 0.03
N VAL A 89 -2.87 1.51 0.68
CA VAL A 89 -3.79 0.55 0.04
C VAL A 89 -5.08 1.23 -0.40
N LEU A 90 -5.71 2.02 0.48
CA LEU A 90 -6.96 2.70 0.16
C LEU A 90 -6.75 3.80 -0.89
N THR A 91 -5.65 4.57 -0.81
CA THR A 91 -5.33 5.55 -1.86
C THR A 91 -5.19 4.89 -3.22
N ARG A 92 -4.47 3.76 -3.28
CA ARG A 92 -4.32 2.99 -4.51
C ARG A 92 -5.66 2.46 -5.01
N ASP A 93 -6.51 1.93 -4.12
CA ASP A 93 -7.77 1.31 -4.52
C ASP A 93 -8.80 2.36 -4.97
N PHE A 94 -8.90 3.52 -4.31
CA PHE A 94 -9.69 4.65 -4.80
C PHE A 94 -9.19 5.17 -6.15
N LYS A 95 -7.87 5.30 -6.32
CA LYS A 95 -7.27 5.74 -7.59
C LYS A 95 -7.60 4.79 -8.74
N LYS A 96 -7.63 3.47 -8.51
CA LYS A 96 -8.00 2.47 -9.52
C LYS A 96 -9.42 2.67 -10.06
N VAL A 97 -10.34 3.16 -9.23
CA VAL A 97 -11.73 3.45 -9.62
C VAL A 97 -11.95 4.92 -10.01
N GLY A 98 -10.87 5.67 -10.25
CA GLY A 98 -10.92 7.06 -10.72
C GLY A 98 -11.19 8.10 -9.64
N MET A 99 -11.18 7.72 -8.37
CA MET A 99 -11.37 8.65 -7.24
C MET A 99 -10.02 9.07 -6.67
N THR A 100 -9.65 10.33 -6.84
CA THR A 100 -8.38 10.89 -6.33
C THR A 100 -8.57 11.97 -5.28
N ASN A 101 -9.77 12.56 -5.20
CA ASN A 101 -10.10 13.57 -4.18
C ASN A 101 -10.51 12.89 -2.88
N ILE A 102 -9.52 12.33 -2.18
CA ILE A 102 -9.71 11.66 -0.90
C ILE A 102 -8.87 12.34 0.17
N LYS A 103 -9.36 12.31 1.41
CA LYS A 103 -8.60 12.81 2.57
C LYS A 103 -8.75 11.87 3.75
N PHE A 104 -7.63 11.54 4.38
CA PHE A 104 -7.60 10.70 5.57
C PHE A 104 -7.61 11.55 6.84
N PHE A 105 -8.23 11.01 7.87
CA PHE A 105 -8.24 11.50 9.24
C PHE A 105 -7.97 10.32 10.16
N PHE A 106 -6.83 10.33 10.84
CA PHE A 106 -6.44 9.27 11.75
C PHE A 106 -6.60 9.71 13.20
N GLU A 107 -7.04 8.80 14.04
CA GLU A 107 -6.93 8.91 15.49
C GLU A 107 -6.53 7.57 16.08
N GLN A 108 -5.93 7.62 17.28
CA GLN A 108 -5.70 6.41 18.08
C GLN A 108 -6.92 6.15 18.95
N ASN A 109 -7.58 5.02 18.78
CA ASN A 109 -8.71 4.60 19.60
C ASN A 109 -8.25 3.75 20.80
N ASP A 110 -9.12 3.63 21.82
CA ASP A 110 -8.93 2.78 22.99
C ASP A 110 -9.43 1.34 22.79
N ALA A 111 -10.19 1.08 21.73
CA ALA A 111 -10.63 -0.24 21.31
C ALA A 111 -9.49 -1.05 20.62
N PRO A 112 -9.53 -2.40 20.65
CA PRO A 112 -8.49 -3.23 20.03
C PRO A 112 -8.52 -3.24 18.50
N ALA A 113 -9.69 -3.03 17.90
CA ALA A 113 -9.87 -3.14 16.46
C ALA A 113 -9.79 -1.79 15.74
N THR A 114 -9.23 -1.80 14.53
CA THR A 114 -9.25 -0.63 13.64
C THR A 114 -10.60 -0.54 12.94
N GLY A 115 -11.22 0.63 13.02
CA GLY A 115 -12.48 0.96 12.36
C GLY A 115 -12.29 2.03 11.29
N ILE A 116 -12.97 1.88 10.16
CA ILE A 116 -12.89 2.81 9.03
C ILE A 116 -14.29 3.23 8.60
N SER A 117 -14.51 4.54 8.49
CA SER A 117 -15.76 5.13 8.00
C SER A 117 -15.47 6.02 6.79
N PHE A 118 -16.43 6.10 5.87
CA PHE A 118 -16.36 6.99 4.71
C PHE A 118 -17.35 8.15 4.85
N HIS A 119 -16.92 9.33 4.40
CA HIS A 119 -17.69 10.55 4.48
C HIS A 119 -17.88 11.16 3.10
N ILE A 120 -19.13 11.42 2.74
CA ILE A 120 -19.52 12.00 1.46
C ILE A 120 -20.57 13.08 1.77
N ARG A 121 -20.30 14.34 1.40
CA ARG A 121 -21.24 15.47 1.53
C ARG A 121 -21.79 15.65 2.96
N GLY A 122 -20.95 15.42 3.97
CA GLY A 122 -21.35 15.48 5.38
C GLY A 122 -22.04 14.23 5.91
N GLY A 123 -22.49 13.33 5.01
CA GLY A 123 -22.97 12.02 5.40
C GLY A 123 -21.82 11.10 5.79
N THR A 124 -22.07 10.20 6.74
CA THR A 124 -21.14 9.17 7.20
C THR A 124 -21.72 7.79 6.89
N THR A 125 -20.88 6.85 6.49
CA THR A 125 -21.27 5.45 6.32
C THR A 125 -21.31 4.71 7.65
N GLU A 126 -21.75 3.46 7.63
CA GLU A 126 -21.44 2.55 8.73
C GLU A 126 -19.93 2.30 8.88
N LEU A 127 -19.57 1.67 9.99
CA LEU A 127 -18.21 1.30 10.34
C LEU A 127 -17.79 0.03 9.58
N PHE A 128 -16.69 0.13 8.83
CA PHE A 128 -16.05 -1.00 8.18
C PHE A 128 -14.83 -1.49 8.95
N LEU A 129 -14.58 -2.79 8.87
CA LEU A 129 -13.39 -3.42 9.41
C LEU A 129 -12.32 -3.53 8.31
N ILE A 130 -11.07 -3.73 8.74
CA ILE A 130 -9.92 -3.80 7.84
C ILE A 130 -10.04 -4.91 6.78
N ASP A 131 -10.72 -6.01 7.12
CA ASP A 131 -10.93 -7.16 6.23
C ASP A 131 -11.93 -6.89 5.10
N ASN A 132 -12.96 -6.06 5.33
CA ASN A 132 -14.05 -5.83 4.36
C ASN A 132 -14.07 -4.43 3.73
N VAL A 133 -13.35 -3.45 4.27
CA VAL A 133 -13.40 -2.05 3.83
C VAL A 133 -13.09 -1.87 2.34
N ARG A 134 -12.20 -2.70 1.78
CA ARG A 134 -11.73 -2.58 0.40
C ARG A 134 -12.82 -2.92 -0.63
N GLU A 135 -13.77 -3.77 -0.25
CA GLU A 135 -14.90 -4.16 -1.11
C GLU A 135 -15.86 -2.99 -1.34
N GLN A 136 -15.89 -2.03 -0.41
CA GLN A 136 -16.79 -0.88 -0.45
C GLN A 136 -16.27 0.27 -1.32
N VAL A 137 -14.96 0.29 -1.62
CA VAL A 137 -14.30 1.42 -2.31
C VAL A 137 -15.00 1.81 -3.61
N ALA A 138 -15.39 0.85 -4.44
CA ALA A 138 -16.05 1.12 -5.72
C ALA A 138 -17.45 1.74 -5.52
N VAL A 139 -18.21 1.27 -4.54
CA VAL A 139 -19.55 1.77 -4.21
C VAL A 139 -19.46 3.20 -3.69
N ILE A 140 -18.53 3.45 -2.77
CA ILE A 140 -18.28 4.77 -2.17
C ILE A 140 -17.80 5.76 -3.23
N ALA A 141 -16.85 5.37 -4.08
CA ALA A 141 -16.38 6.21 -5.18
C ALA A 141 -17.51 6.59 -6.13
N LYS A 142 -18.38 5.63 -6.49
CA LYS A 142 -19.56 5.89 -7.33
C LYS A 142 -20.55 6.85 -6.66
N ARG A 143 -20.79 6.70 -5.35
CA ARG A 143 -21.67 7.61 -4.59
C ARG A 143 -21.09 9.02 -4.55
N ALA A 144 -19.80 9.17 -4.27
CA ALA A 144 -19.13 10.47 -4.23
C ALA A 144 -19.11 11.16 -5.60
N ALA A 145 -18.96 10.41 -6.70
CA ALA A 145 -19.00 10.94 -8.05
C ALA A 145 -20.42 11.33 -8.53
N ASN A 146 -21.48 10.83 -7.89
CA ASN A 146 -22.85 11.05 -8.34
C ASN A 146 -23.36 12.45 -7.98
N THR A 147 -23.38 13.40 -8.91
CA THR A 147 -23.80 14.79 -8.68
C THR A 147 -25.31 15.00 -8.54
N ASN A 148 -26.12 13.94 -8.47
CA ASN A 148 -27.57 14.08 -8.35
C ASN A 148 -27.96 14.59 -6.93
N PRO A 149 -28.66 15.74 -6.84
CA PRO A 149 -29.01 16.35 -5.55
C PRO A 149 -30.03 15.55 -4.72
N LEU A 150 -30.69 14.54 -5.30
CA LEU A 150 -31.65 13.68 -4.59
C LEU A 150 -31.01 12.53 -3.81
N PHE A 151 -29.73 12.26 -4.05
CA PHE A 151 -28.96 11.24 -3.35
C PHE A 151 -27.95 11.93 -2.44
N GLN A 152 -28.45 12.47 -1.32
CA GLN A 152 -27.65 12.94 -0.18
C GLN A 152 -27.49 11.79 0.81
#